data_AF-A0AAF0DEP3-F1
#
_entry.id   AF-A0AAF0DEP3-F1
#
_cell.length_a   1.000
_cell.length_b   1.000
_cell.length_c   1.000
_cell.angle_alpha   90.00
_cell.angle_beta   90.00
_cell.angle_gamma   90.00
#
_symmetry.space_group_name_H-M   'P 1'
#
loop_
_entity.id
_entity.type
_entity.pdbx_description
1 polymer ?
#
loop_
_entity_poly.entity_id
_entity_poly.type
_entity_poly.pdbx_seq_one_letter_code
_entity_poly.pdbx_strand_id
1 'polypeptide(L)'
;MACIAEALHSDAERQAAIALQKLLDYLDGKGLREIHFPALLLYVCIARRDAIAQWLMYLRCTARLLITELDRNELKPEIVAVARDALDTGQLTVPELEWFSRNSYNLALQYCTTWEPQYILRLLNACIQIINLYPENLGEEARKDIELRNMLCHFLAAIITVAQARTQNDPETKKGFYRDARMHIQGFRERVLPLMEQSLEEKTLEDCLKKYRTLLAFDFEAAVRLNQWDSLGEILHQSQTIADSALYSLYADALLCSGAPTEKLLKIFQIITQATHQRNLQNLEKTSRWIRCLFQFAIGSDIQIAESVLDQAYVLARDGGAESHRQDQNSVRPQGRQSPIKTAYPEEELEWLSTTAFNQAIDFYLASDDGASRRWYGKALDLARLLSDNGSLWHTLQEKYERLSWDD
;
A
#
# COMPACT_ATOMS: atom_id res chain seq x y z
N MET A 1 7.90 15.07 -44.32
CA MET A 1 8.70 15.92 -43.42
C MET A 1 8.71 17.40 -43.85
N ALA A 2 9.01 17.74 -45.11
CA ALA A 2 9.04 19.14 -45.58
C ALA A 2 7.74 19.94 -45.31
N CYS A 3 6.56 19.38 -45.61
CA CYS A 3 5.27 20.04 -45.34
C CYS A 3 4.98 20.28 -43.84
N ILE A 4 5.51 19.43 -42.97
CA ILE A 4 5.38 19.58 -41.52
C ILE A 4 6.30 20.73 -41.08
N ALA A 5 7.55 20.76 -41.56
CA ALA A 5 8.50 21.81 -41.27
C ALA A 5 8.02 23.21 -41.75
N GLU A 6 7.38 23.26 -42.91
CA GLU A 6 6.85 24.49 -43.52
C GLU A 6 5.56 24.99 -42.84
N ALA A 7 4.66 24.07 -42.45
CA ALA A 7 3.51 24.39 -41.61
C ALA A 7 3.94 24.92 -40.23
N LEU A 8 5.02 24.36 -39.66
CA LEU A 8 5.60 24.84 -38.41
C LEU A 8 6.33 26.19 -38.54
N HIS A 9 6.98 26.45 -39.68
CA HIS A 9 7.56 27.77 -39.96
C HIS A 9 6.49 28.87 -40.18
N SER A 10 5.27 28.48 -40.53
CA SER A 10 4.18 29.40 -40.86
C SER A 10 3.17 29.59 -39.72
N ASP A 11 3.51 29.16 -38.50
CA ASP A 11 2.63 29.20 -37.32
C ASP A 11 1.27 28.46 -37.52
N ALA A 12 1.25 27.52 -38.47
CA ALA A 12 0.07 26.75 -38.87
C ALA A 12 0.01 25.43 -38.08
N GLU A 13 -0.03 25.56 -36.76
CA GLU A 13 0.14 24.46 -35.78
C GLU A 13 -0.87 23.32 -35.96
N ARG A 14 -2.13 23.66 -36.29
CA ARG A 14 -3.20 22.67 -36.49
C ARG A 14 -2.95 21.83 -37.75
N GLN A 15 -2.42 22.44 -38.81
CA GLN A 15 -2.04 21.72 -40.02
C GLN A 15 -0.82 20.82 -39.77
N ALA A 16 0.16 21.29 -38.98
CA ALA A 16 1.31 20.49 -38.61
C ALA A 16 0.89 19.24 -37.82
N ALA A 17 -0.01 19.37 -36.84
CA ALA A 17 -0.51 18.23 -36.06
C ALA A 17 -1.32 17.23 -36.91
N ILE A 18 -2.16 17.70 -37.85
CA ILE A 18 -2.89 16.84 -38.78
C ILE A 18 -1.94 16.12 -39.74
N ALA A 19 -0.90 16.82 -40.21
CA ALA A 19 0.12 16.24 -41.08
C ALA A 19 0.98 15.21 -40.34
N LEU A 20 1.30 15.46 -39.07
CA LEU A 20 1.97 14.51 -38.18
C LEU A 20 1.09 13.28 -37.96
N GLN A 21 -0.21 13.48 -37.68
CA GLN A 21 -1.16 12.38 -37.51
C GLN A 21 -1.23 11.50 -38.76
N LYS A 22 -1.38 12.10 -39.94
CA LYS A 22 -1.43 11.36 -41.20
C LYS A 22 -0.12 10.64 -41.53
N LEU A 23 1.02 11.21 -41.12
CA LEU A 23 2.32 10.57 -41.24
C LEU A 23 2.37 9.33 -40.36
N LEU A 24 1.86 9.40 -39.13
CA LEU A 24 1.76 8.26 -38.22
C LEU A 24 0.82 7.17 -38.77
N ASP A 25 -0.38 7.55 -39.22
CA ASP A 25 -1.35 6.63 -39.82
C ASP A 25 -0.78 5.94 -41.09
N TYR A 26 0.10 6.64 -41.83
CA TYR A 26 0.80 6.08 -42.99
C TYR A 26 1.93 5.11 -42.62
N LEU A 27 2.60 5.34 -41.47
CA LEU A 27 3.68 4.48 -40.96
C LEU A 27 3.13 3.19 -40.32
N ASP A 28 1.96 3.25 -39.67
CA ASP A 28 1.25 2.07 -39.15
C ASP A 28 0.92 1.03 -40.23
N GLY A 29 0.77 1.47 -41.49
CA GLY A 29 0.43 0.61 -42.63
C GLY A 29 1.62 -0.01 -43.37
N LYS A 30 2.86 0.47 -43.14
CA LYS A 30 4.06 0.04 -43.86
C LYS A 30 5.23 -0.06 -42.88
N GLY A 31 5.44 -1.25 -42.33
CA GLY A 31 6.45 -1.52 -41.29
C GLY A 31 7.77 -0.74 -41.44
N LEU A 32 8.20 -0.16 -40.32
CA LEU A 32 9.28 0.83 -40.14
C LEU A 32 10.70 0.30 -40.39
N ARG A 33 11.03 -0.15 -41.61
CA ARG A 33 12.40 -0.61 -41.94
C ARG A 33 13.34 0.43 -42.54
N GLU A 34 12.85 1.61 -42.95
CA GLU A 34 13.66 2.58 -43.71
C GLU A 34 13.71 4.00 -43.12
N ILE A 35 13.20 4.23 -41.91
CA ILE A 35 13.15 5.57 -41.31
C ILE A 35 13.85 5.57 -39.96
N HIS A 36 14.85 6.43 -39.81
CA HIS A 36 15.58 6.66 -38.55
C HIS A 36 14.63 7.32 -37.53
N PHE A 37 13.87 6.49 -36.81
CA PHE A 37 12.84 6.86 -35.85
C PHE A 37 13.32 7.87 -34.78
N PRO A 38 14.56 7.78 -34.26
CA PRO A 38 15.12 8.79 -33.35
C PRO A 38 15.25 10.17 -34.01
N ALA A 39 15.60 10.23 -35.31
CA ALA A 39 15.74 11.50 -36.02
C ALA A 39 14.39 12.14 -36.29
N LEU A 40 13.32 11.36 -36.45
CA LEU A 40 11.95 11.88 -36.60
C LEU A 40 11.42 12.46 -35.28
N LEU A 41 11.72 11.79 -34.16
CA LEU A 41 11.49 12.31 -32.80
C LEU A 41 12.30 13.58 -32.52
N LEU A 42 13.60 13.58 -32.85
CA LEU A 42 14.48 14.74 -32.66
C LEU A 42 14.06 15.93 -33.54
N TYR A 43 13.67 15.69 -34.79
CA TYR A 43 13.28 16.77 -35.72
C TYR A 43 11.97 17.45 -35.30
N VAL A 44 11.07 16.68 -34.69
CA VAL A 44 9.83 17.16 -34.06
C VAL A 44 10.15 17.96 -32.77
N CYS A 45 11.19 17.58 -32.03
CA CYS A 45 11.60 18.24 -30.78
C CYS A 45 12.54 19.46 -30.96
N ILE A 46 13.35 19.51 -32.03
CA ILE A 46 14.32 20.60 -32.32
C ILE A 46 13.62 21.85 -32.89
N ALA A 47 12.38 21.73 -33.38
CA ALA A 47 11.71 22.77 -34.16
C ALA A 47 11.29 24.07 -33.41
N ARG A 48 11.48 24.21 -32.08
CA ARG A 48 11.89 25.46 -31.35
C ARG A 48 11.34 25.57 -29.91
N ARG A 49 12.10 26.37 -29.14
CA ARG A 49 12.07 26.64 -27.69
C ARG A 49 10.99 27.62 -27.18
N ASP A 50 10.14 28.20 -28.03
CA ASP A 50 9.35 29.38 -27.65
C ASP A 50 7.84 29.19 -27.88
N ALA A 51 7.17 28.40 -27.04
CA ALA A 51 5.73 28.55 -26.73
C ALA A 51 5.28 27.49 -25.72
N ILE A 52 4.97 27.93 -24.50
CA ILE A 52 4.56 27.09 -23.35
C ILE A 52 3.24 26.33 -23.61
N ALA A 53 2.42 26.77 -24.58
CA ALA A 53 1.16 26.11 -24.92
C ALA A 53 1.28 24.94 -25.93
N GLN A 54 2.37 24.87 -26.71
CA GLN A 54 2.57 23.89 -27.78
C GLN A 54 3.23 22.57 -27.30
N TRP A 55 3.85 22.56 -26.11
CA TRP A 55 4.38 21.34 -25.49
C TRP A 55 3.33 20.24 -25.43
N LEU A 56 2.10 20.57 -25.03
CA LEU A 56 0.97 19.63 -24.91
C LEU A 56 0.63 18.87 -26.20
N MET A 57 0.85 19.44 -27.39
CA MET A 57 0.49 18.79 -28.65
C MET A 57 1.60 17.84 -29.13
N TYR A 58 2.86 18.24 -28.99
CA TYR A 58 4.03 17.42 -29.31
C TYR A 58 4.21 16.27 -28.35
N LEU A 59 3.92 16.55 -27.09
CA LEU A 59 3.84 15.57 -26.04
C LEU A 59 2.67 14.60 -26.23
N ARG A 60 1.52 15.07 -26.71
CA ARG A 60 0.43 14.20 -27.16
C ARG A 60 0.82 13.38 -28.38
N CYS A 61 1.73 13.84 -29.23
CA CYS A 61 2.19 13.08 -30.40
C CYS A 61 3.30 12.09 -30.06
N THR A 62 4.25 12.42 -29.17
CA THR A 62 5.26 11.49 -28.66
C THR A 62 4.65 10.50 -27.68
N ALA A 63 3.73 10.94 -26.81
CA ALA A 63 2.90 10.06 -26.02
C ALA A 63 1.98 9.24 -26.93
N ARG A 64 1.32 9.77 -27.97
CA ARG A 64 0.55 8.94 -28.92
C ARG A 64 1.43 7.99 -29.73
N LEU A 65 2.63 8.33 -30.12
CA LEU A 65 3.56 7.40 -30.77
C LEU A 65 3.98 6.27 -29.82
N LEU A 66 4.37 6.62 -28.59
CA LEU A 66 4.68 5.66 -27.53
C LEU A 66 3.43 4.79 -27.26
N ILE A 67 2.28 5.40 -27.03
CA ILE A 67 0.98 4.75 -26.78
C ILE A 67 0.62 3.85 -27.98
N THR A 68 0.57 4.33 -29.21
CA THR A 68 0.10 3.60 -30.40
C THR A 68 1.05 2.47 -30.83
N GLU A 69 2.37 2.60 -30.65
CA GLU A 69 3.33 1.49 -30.85
C GLU A 69 3.38 0.51 -29.65
N LEU A 70 3.12 0.99 -28.42
CA LEU A 70 2.96 0.17 -27.21
C LEU A 70 1.59 -0.54 -27.13
N ASP A 71 0.64 -0.24 -28.04
CA ASP A 71 -0.78 -0.64 -27.96
C ASP A 71 -1.05 -2.07 -28.44
N ARG A 72 -0.02 -2.83 -28.82
CA ARG A 72 -0.18 -4.23 -29.18
C ARG A 72 0.65 -5.11 -28.26
N ASN A 73 0.11 -5.37 -27.06
CA ASN A 73 0.48 -6.45 -26.14
C ASN A 73 1.98 -6.74 -26.02
N GLU A 74 2.56 -6.34 -24.89
CA GLU A 74 3.97 -6.53 -24.54
C GLU A 74 4.90 -5.80 -25.52
N LEU A 75 5.86 -5.02 -25.02
CA LEU A 75 6.98 -4.63 -25.87
C LEU A 75 7.66 -5.92 -26.30
N LYS A 76 7.41 -6.38 -27.53
CA LYS A 76 8.06 -7.58 -28.03
C LYS A 76 9.57 -7.40 -27.83
N PRO A 77 10.30 -8.46 -27.44
CA PRO A 77 11.75 -8.38 -27.23
C PRO A 77 12.49 -7.80 -28.45
N GLU A 78 11.90 -7.90 -29.64
CA GLU A 78 12.33 -7.28 -30.89
C GLU A 78 12.43 -5.75 -30.83
N ILE A 79 11.46 -5.03 -30.23
CA ILE A 79 11.49 -3.55 -30.14
C ILE A 79 12.51 -3.10 -29.09
N VAL A 80 12.62 -3.81 -27.96
CA VAL A 80 13.67 -3.58 -26.96
C VAL A 80 15.04 -3.83 -27.58
N ALA A 81 15.20 -4.89 -28.37
CA ALA A 81 16.43 -5.21 -29.07
C ALA A 81 16.79 -4.15 -30.11
N VAL A 82 15.82 -3.62 -30.88
CA VAL A 82 16.06 -2.52 -31.83
C VAL A 82 16.44 -1.23 -31.10
N ALA A 83 15.81 -0.92 -29.96
CA ALA A 83 16.17 0.26 -29.17
C ALA A 83 17.57 0.12 -28.52
N ARG A 84 17.92 -1.10 -28.08
CA ARG A 84 19.25 -1.41 -27.54
C ARG A 84 20.32 -1.41 -28.62
N ASP A 85 20.02 -1.98 -29.79
CA ASP A 85 20.89 -1.91 -30.98
C ASP A 85 21.06 -0.46 -31.45
N ALA A 86 20.00 0.36 -31.41
CA ALA A 86 20.09 1.81 -31.65
C ALA A 86 20.97 2.52 -30.60
N LEU A 87 20.96 2.07 -29.34
CA LEU A 87 21.87 2.58 -28.31
C LEU A 87 23.32 2.17 -28.59
N ASP A 88 23.55 0.89 -28.89
CA ASP A 88 24.86 0.28 -29.15
C ASP A 88 25.49 0.81 -30.45
N THR A 89 24.66 1.15 -31.44
CA THR A 89 25.08 1.81 -32.69
C THR A 89 25.20 3.33 -32.57
N GLY A 90 24.88 3.91 -31.39
CA GLY A 90 25.00 5.35 -31.11
C GLY A 90 23.91 6.23 -31.71
N GLN A 91 22.80 5.65 -32.17
CA GLN A 91 21.62 6.35 -32.68
C GLN A 91 20.76 6.97 -31.58
N LEU A 92 20.94 6.55 -30.33
CA LEU A 92 20.25 7.09 -29.16
C LEU A 92 21.27 7.37 -28.05
N THR A 93 21.27 8.60 -27.56
CA THR A 93 22.29 9.13 -26.65
C THR A 93 21.77 9.22 -25.21
N VAL A 94 22.67 9.20 -24.22
CA VAL A 94 22.31 9.36 -22.80
C VAL A 94 21.50 10.64 -22.53
N PRO A 95 21.84 11.82 -23.11
CA PRO A 95 21.00 13.02 -22.97
C PRO A 95 19.59 12.87 -23.53
N GLU A 96 19.40 12.10 -24.59
CA GLU A 96 18.07 11.82 -25.15
C GLU A 96 17.27 10.91 -24.24
N LEU A 97 17.87 9.84 -23.70
CA LEU A 97 17.24 9.00 -22.67
C LEU A 97 16.81 9.83 -21.45
N GLU A 98 17.66 10.76 -21.02
CA GLU A 98 17.38 11.68 -19.91
C GLU A 98 16.22 12.61 -20.21
N TRP A 99 16.19 13.16 -21.42
CA TRP A 99 15.10 13.99 -21.84
C TRP A 99 13.79 13.19 -21.88
N PHE A 100 13.77 12.02 -22.52
CA PHE A 100 12.53 11.22 -22.65
C PHE A 100 12.00 10.75 -21.30
N SER A 101 12.86 10.17 -20.46
CA SER A 101 12.44 9.65 -19.16
C SER A 101 11.97 10.77 -18.22
N ARG A 102 12.66 11.92 -18.13
CA ARG A 102 12.19 13.08 -17.34
C ARG A 102 10.85 13.60 -17.83
N ASN A 103 10.70 13.78 -19.15
CA ASN A 103 9.45 14.29 -19.70
C ASN A 103 8.32 13.34 -19.38
N SER A 104 8.42 12.06 -19.74
CA SER A 104 7.38 11.05 -19.46
C SER A 104 6.91 11.07 -18.00
N TYR A 105 7.84 11.09 -17.05
CA TYR A 105 7.49 11.17 -15.62
C TYR A 105 6.83 12.50 -15.24
N ASN A 106 7.41 13.64 -15.64
CA ASN A 106 6.89 14.96 -15.26
C ASN A 106 5.46 15.19 -15.78
N LEU A 107 5.13 14.63 -16.93
CA LEU A 107 3.81 14.77 -17.53
C LEU A 107 2.80 13.85 -16.86
N ALA A 108 3.21 12.62 -16.57
CA ALA A 108 2.42 11.72 -15.76
C ALA A 108 2.10 12.38 -14.42
N LEU A 109 3.08 13.01 -13.78
CA LEU A 109 2.91 13.72 -12.51
C LEU A 109 2.02 14.96 -12.65
N GLN A 110 2.22 15.78 -13.69
CA GLN A 110 1.46 17.02 -13.89
C GLN A 110 -0.03 16.75 -14.19
N TYR A 111 -0.33 15.69 -14.93
CA TYR A 111 -1.68 15.41 -15.40
C TYR A 111 -2.37 14.23 -14.71
N CYS A 112 -1.78 13.66 -13.64
CA CYS A 112 -2.32 12.49 -12.93
C CYS A 112 -3.73 12.69 -12.36
N THR A 113 -4.16 13.94 -12.14
CA THR A 113 -5.50 14.29 -11.63
C THR A 113 -6.49 14.70 -12.72
N THR A 114 -6.04 14.88 -13.97
CA THR A 114 -6.85 15.46 -15.05
C THR A 114 -7.02 14.54 -16.25
N TRP A 115 -6.03 13.69 -16.56
CA TRP A 115 -6.13 12.73 -17.65
C TRP A 115 -6.66 11.39 -17.15
N GLU A 116 -7.18 10.58 -18.07
CA GLU A 116 -7.61 9.23 -17.72
C GLU A 116 -6.41 8.40 -17.23
N PRO A 117 -6.59 7.60 -16.15
CA PRO A 117 -5.53 6.81 -15.53
C PRO A 117 -4.72 5.96 -16.50
N GLN A 118 -5.37 5.39 -17.53
CA GLN A 118 -4.71 4.53 -18.50
C GLN A 118 -3.60 5.27 -19.26
N TYR A 119 -3.78 6.55 -19.61
CA TYR A 119 -2.73 7.33 -20.28
C TYR A 119 -1.56 7.62 -19.33
N ILE A 120 -1.85 7.87 -18.05
CA ILE A 120 -0.81 8.12 -17.04
C ILE A 120 0.01 6.86 -16.80
N LEU A 121 -0.63 5.71 -16.63
CA LEU A 121 0.06 4.42 -16.47
C LEU A 121 0.93 4.09 -17.68
N ARG A 122 0.49 4.41 -18.89
CA ARG A 122 1.30 4.23 -20.12
C ARG A 122 2.54 5.11 -20.12
N LEU A 123 2.42 6.38 -19.73
CA LEU A 123 3.58 7.28 -19.61
C LEU A 123 4.58 6.78 -18.56
N LEU A 124 4.09 6.28 -17.42
CA LEU A 124 4.94 5.74 -16.36
C LEU A 124 5.65 4.47 -16.81
N ASN A 125 4.94 3.55 -17.47
CA ASN A 125 5.53 2.33 -18.02
C ASN A 125 6.57 2.63 -19.09
N ALA A 126 6.30 3.60 -19.98
CA ALA A 126 7.29 4.07 -20.95
C ALA A 126 8.53 4.64 -20.25
N CYS A 127 8.35 5.45 -19.20
CA CYS A 127 9.48 5.98 -18.41
C CYS A 127 10.33 4.86 -17.81
N ILE A 128 9.71 3.86 -17.17
CA ILE A 128 10.40 2.69 -16.60
C ILE A 128 11.19 1.94 -17.67
N GLN A 129 10.58 1.72 -18.85
CA GLN A 129 11.26 1.05 -19.96
C GLN A 129 12.46 1.86 -20.48
N ILE A 130 12.34 3.17 -20.63
CA ILE A 130 13.44 4.06 -21.05
C ILE A 130 14.57 4.02 -20.02
N ILE A 131 14.24 4.00 -18.73
CA ILE A 131 15.23 3.89 -17.65
C ILE A 131 16.05 2.59 -17.77
N ASN A 132 15.41 1.49 -18.14
CA ASN A 132 16.10 0.20 -18.34
C ASN A 132 17.01 0.17 -19.59
N LEU A 133 17.02 1.23 -20.42
CA LEU A 133 17.93 1.37 -21.56
C LEU A 133 19.22 2.14 -21.23
N TYR A 134 19.36 2.71 -20.04
CA TYR A 134 20.57 3.44 -19.68
C TYR A 134 21.78 2.50 -19.59
N PRO A 135 22.97 2.95 -20.03
CA PRO A 135 24.16 2.13 -19.98
C PRO A 135 24.68 1.95 -18.55
N GLU A 136 25.25 0.79 -18.25
CA GLU A 136 25.77 0.43 -16.92
C GLU A 136 27.07 1.15 -16.53
N ASN A 137 27.64 2.02 -17.36
CA ASN A 137 28.91 2.71 -17.11
C ASN A 137 28.76 4.17 -16.66
N LEU A 138 27.53 4.60 -16.33
CA LEU A 138 27.26 5.94 -15.84
C LEU A 138 27.89 6.19 -14.45
N GLY A 139 28.20 7.44 -14.15
CA GLY A 139 28.67 7.84 -12.81
C GLY A 139 27.62 7.58 -11.72
N GLU A 140 28.07 7.42 -10.48
CA GLU A 140 27.19 7.05 -9.35
C GLU A 140 26.04 8.02 -9.13
N GLU A 141 26.31 9.34 -9.24
CA GLU A 141 25.29 10.38 -9.04
C GLU A 141 24.18 10.31 -10.11
N ALA A 142 24.56 10.12 -11.38
CA ALA A 142 23.60 9.94 -12.46
C ALA A 142 22.74 8.70 -12.26
N ARG A 143 23.33 7.58 -11.79
CA ARG A 143 22.56 6.37 -11.49
C ARG A 143 21.58 6.58 -10.34
N LYS A 144 21.98 7.29 -9.28
CA LYS A 144 21.09 7.60 -8.15
C LYS A 144 19.86 8.37 -8.61
N ASP A 145 20.04 9.39 -9.46
CA ASP A 145 18.94 10.19 -10.00
C ASP A 145 18.00 9.35 -10.89
N ILE A 146 18.57 8.48 -11.71
CA ILE A 146 17.81 7.55 -12.57
C ILE A 146 16.97 6.58 -11.73
N GLU A 147 17.57 5.97 -10.71
CA GLU A 147 16.88 5.03 -9.82
C GLU A 147 15.82 5.72 -8.96
N LEU A 148 16.06 6.95 -8.51
CA LEU A 148 15.05 7.75 -7.81
C LEU A 148 13.85 8.01 -8.72
N ARG A 149 14.07 8.39 -9.98
CA ARG A 149 12.98 8.55 -10.96
C ARG A 149 12.24 7.25 -11.22
N ASN A 150 12.96 6.13 -11.33
CA ASN A 150 12.37 4.80 -11.52
C ASN A 150 11.43 4.44 -10.36
N MET A 151 11.94 4.60 -9.14
CA MET A 151 11.20 4.41 -7.90
C MET A 151 9.94 5.27 -7.86
N LEU A 152 10.03 6.56 -8.23
CA LEU A 152 8.88 7.46 -8.28
C LEU A 152 7.85 7.07 -9.34
N CYS A 153 8.28 6.51 -10.47
CA CYS A 153 7.36 5.99 -11.48
C CYS A 153 6.54 4.81 -10.92
N HIS A 154 7.22 3.87 -10.28
CA HIS A 154 6.58 2.74 -9.61
C HIS A 154 5.63 3.19 -8.49
N PHE A 155 6.02 4.18 -7.69
CA PHE A 155 5.16 4.74 -6.64
C PHE A 155 3.87 5.32 -7.20
N LEU A 156 3.96 6.18 -8.22
CA LEU A 156 2.77 6.80 -8.81
C LEU A 156 1.89 5.78 -9.54
N ALA A 157 2.49 4.81 -10.24
CA ALA A 157 1.75 3.73 -10.90
C ALA A 157 0.99 2.85 -9.89
N ALA A 158 1.62 2.52 -8.76
CA ALA A 158 0.97 1.78 -7.68
C ALA A 158 -0.21 2.54 -7.06
N ILE A 159 -0.08 3.86 -6.82
CA ILE A 159 -1.20 4.69 -6.33
C ILE A 159 -2.38 4.64 -7.30
N ILE A 160 -2.11 4.84 -8.59
CA ILE A 160 -3.14 4.92 -9.62
C ILE A 160 -3.84 3.56 -9.78
N THR A 161 -3.08 2.46 -9.86
CA THR A 161 -3.64 1.11 -10.00
C THR A 161 -4.48 0.71 -8.78
N VAL A 162 -4.04 1.01 -7.55
CA VAL A 162 -4.85 0.78 -6.33
C VAL A 162 -6.12 1.63 -6.35
N ALA A 163 -6.02 2.90 -6.74
CA ALA A 163 -7.19 3.77 -6.84
C ALA A 163 -8.21 3.23 -7.86
N GLN A 164 -7.75 2.73 -9.01
CA GLN A 164 -8.61 2.07 -10.00
C GLN A 164 -9.20 0.76 -9.46
N ALA A 165 -8.43 -0.05 -8.74
CA ALA A 165 -8.92 -1.29 -8.14
C ALA A 165 -10.05 -1.03 -7.13
N ARG A 166 -9.95 0.04 -6.34
CA ARG A 166 -10.96 0.42 -5.33
C ARG A 166 -12.28 0.89 -5.95
N THR A 167 -12.24 1.54 -7.11
CA THR A 167 -13.44 2.03 -7.82
C THR A 167 -14.04 1.02 -8.79
N GLN A 168 -13.32 -0.07 -9.08
CA GLN A 168 -13.78 -1.09 -10.01
C GLN A 168 -14.85 -2.01 -9.40
N ASN A 169 -15.90 -2.26 -10.18
CA ASN A 169 -17.01 -3.15 -9.83
C ASN A 169 -16.80 -4.57 -10.35
N ASP A 170 -16.19 -4.72 -11.53
CA ASP A 170 -15.91 -6.03 -12.10
C ASP A 170 -14.82 -6.76 -11.30
N PRO A 171 -15.10 -7.96 -10.74
CA PRO A 171 -14.17 -8.63 -9.84
C PRO A 171 -12.87 -9.07 -10.51
N GLU A 172 -12.90 -9.48 -11.77
CA GLU A 172 -11.68 -9.95 -12.46
C GLU A 172 -10.78 -8.78 -12.85
N THR A 173 -11.36 -7.70 -13.37
CA THR A 173 -10.62 -6.47 -13.66
C THR A 173 -10.05 -5.85 -12.39
N LYS A 174 -10.81 -5.88 -11.29
CA LYS A 174 -10.34 -5.43 -9.96
C LYS A 174 -9.13 -6.22 -9.48
N LYS A 175 -9.16 -7.56 -9.62
CA LYS A 175 -8.00 -8.41 -9.32
C LYS A 175 -6.82 -8.08 -10.24
N GLY A 176 -7.06 -7.83 -11.53
CA GLY A 176 -6.05 -7.37 -12.48
C GLY A 176 -5.30 -6.15 -11.95
N PHE A 177 -6.03 -5.08 -11.61
CA PHE A 177 -5.42 -3.87 -11.05
C PHE A 177 -4.65 -4.10 -9.75
N TYR A 178 -5.14 -4.96 -8.85
CA TYR A 178 -4.37 -5.30 -7.64
C TYR A 178 -3.08 -6.07 -7.97
N ARG A 179 -3.07 -6.95 -8.97
CA ARG A 179 -1.83 -7.62 -9.42
C ARG A 179 -0.83 -6.62 -9.99
N ASP A 180 -1.30 -5.69 -10.83
CA ASP A 180 -0.46 -4.63 -11.39
C ASP A 180 0.11 -3.72 -10.29
N ALA A 181 -0.70 -3.38 -9.28
CA ALA A 181 -0.25 -2.64 -8.12
C ALA A 181 0.89 -3.38 -7.39
N ARG A 182 0.74 -4.68 -7.10
CA ARG A 182 1.78 -5.48 -6.44
C ARG A 182 3.06 -5.55 -7.27
N MET A 183 2.95 -5.65 -8.61
CA MET A 183 4.10 -5.59 -9.52
C MET A 183 4.84 -4.25 -9.41
N HIS A 184 4.13 -3.13 -9.41
CA HIS A 184 4.75 -1.83 -9.24
C HIS A 184 5.35 -1.63 -7.84
N ILE A 185 4.72 -2.15 -6.79
CA ILE A 185 5.23 -2.09 -5.41
C ILE A 185 6.54 -2.88 -5.28
N GLN A 186 6.60 -4.08 -5.88
CA GLN A 186 7.84 -4.87 -5.93
C GLN A 186 8.94 -4.12 -6.70
N GLY A 187 8.58 -3.49 -7.83
CA GLY A 187 9.48 -2.63 -8.60
C GLY A 187 10.06 -1.50 -7.74
N PHE A 188 9.23 -0.75 -7.01
CA PHE A 188 9.67 0.27 -6.06
C PHE A 188 10.65 -0.31 -5.03
N ARG A 189 10.30 -1.46 -4.44
CA ARG A 189 11.04 -2.08 -3.35
C ARG A 189 12.47 -2.47 -3.74
N GLU A 190 12.63 -3.06 -4.91
CA GLU A 190 13.95 -3.45 -5.43
C GLU A 190 14.90 -2.25 -5.59
N ARG A 191 14.36 -1.04 -5.79
CA ARG A 191 15.15 0.20 -5.96
C ARG A 191 15.35 0.95 -4.65
N VAL A 192 14.37 0.93 -3.73
CA VAL A 192 14.50 1.65 -2.45
C VAL A 192 15.54 1.00 -1.53
N LEU A 193 15.69 -0.33 -1.54
CA LEU A 193 16.60 -1.03 -0.63
C LEU A 193 18.08 -0.62 -0.84
N PRO A 194 18.64 -0.66 -2.07
CA PRO A 194 20.00 -0.16 -2.31
C PRO A 194 20.17 1.33 -1.98
N LEU A 195 19.13 2.13 -2.24
CA LEU A 195 19.15 3.56 -1.95
C LEU A 195 19.17 3.86 -0.43
N MET A 196 18.58 3.01 0.39
CA MET A 196 18.62 3.14 1.86
C MET A 196 20.00 2.78 2.44
N GLU A 197 20.74 1.89 1.78
CA GLU A 197 22.11 1.53 2.17
C GLU A 197 23.13 2.60 1.76
N GLN A 198 22.82 3.35 0.69
CA GLN A 198 23.61 4.49 0.25
C GLN A 198 23.28 5.72 1.12
N SER A 199 24.29 6.47 1.55
CA SER A 199 24.10 7.68 2.37
C SER A 199 23.37 8.80 1.61
N LEU A 200 22.04 8.71 1.54
CA LEU A 200 21.16 9.77 1.05
C LEU A 200 21.09 10.94 2.03
N GLU A 201 20.72 12.10 1.52
CA GLU A 201 20.28 13.22 2.35
C GLU A 201 19.09 12.79 3.24
N GLU A 202 19.13 13.17 4.51
CA GLU A 202 18.17 12.74 5.52
C GLU A 202 16.71 12.99 5.12
N LYS A 203 16.44 14.16 4.52
CA LYS A 203 15.11 14.54 4.04
C LYS A 203 14.61 13.64 2.91
N THR A 204 15.48 13.32 1.95
CA THR A 204 15.16 12.45 0.82
C THR A 204 14.88 11.03 1.30
N LEU A 205 15.66 10.54 2.26
CA LEU A 205 15.44 9.25 2.90
C LEU A 205 14.09 9.21 3.64
N GLU A 206 13.75 10.24 4.41
CA GLU A 206 12.48 10.32 5.13
C GLU A 206 11.29 10.30 4.16
N ASP A 207 11.38 11.02 3.04
CA ASP A 207 10.35 11.05 2.00
C ASP A 207 10.22 9.71 1.27
N CYS A 208 11.31 8.96 1.10
CA CYS A 208 11.27 7.60 0.55
C CYS A 208 10.61 6.62 1.54
N LEU A 209 10.95 6.72 2.83
CA LEU A 209 10.34 5.90 3.88
C LEU A 209 8.84 6.12 4.00
N LYS A 210 8.37 7.37 3.91
CA LYS A 210 6.93 7.69 3.89
C LYS A 210 6.23 7.02 2.71
N LYS A 211 6.80 7.11 1.50
CA LYS A 211 6.27 6.44 0.29
C LYS A 211 6.26 4.93 0.46
N TYR A 212 7.33 4.36 1.01
CA TYR A 212 7.42 2.92 1.21
C TYR A 212 6.36 2.40 2.19
N ARG A 213 6.11 3.12 3.31
CA ARG A 213 5.01 2.80 4.24
C ARG A 213 3.64 2.81 3.55
N THR A 214 3.38 3.80 2.69
CA THR A 214 2.14 3.86 1.90
C THR A 214 2.01 2.64 0.98
N LEU A 215 3.08 2.29 0.27
CA LEU A 215 3.07 1.12 -0.62
C LEU A 215 2.91 -0.20 0.14
N LEU A 216 3.50 -0.33 1.33
CA LEU A 216 3.30 -1.51 2.16
C LEU A 216 1.84 -1.66 2.62
N ALA A 217 1.14 -0.57 2.95
CA ALA A 217 -0.29 -0.60 3.23
C ALA A 217 -1.08 -1.10 2.01
N PHE A 218 -0.74 -0.60 0.82
CA PHE A 218 -1.37 -1.03 -0.42
C PHE A 218 -1.04 -2.47 -0.80
N ASP A 219 0.18 -2.95 -0.54
CA ASP A 219 0.56 -4.33 -0.81
C ASP A 219 -0.23 -5.30 0.07
N PHE A 220 -0.39 -4.94 1.35
CA PHE A 220 -1.19 -5.73 2.28
C PHE A 220 -2.67 -5.74 1.87
N GLU A 221 -3.24 -4.58 1.52
CA GLU A 221 -4.61 -4.52 0.97
C GLU A 221 -4.74 -5.38 -0.29
N ALA A 222 -3.82 -5.26 -1.24
CA ALA A 222 -3.85 -6.02 -2.49
C ALA A 222 -3.76 -7.52 -2.21
N ALA A 223 -2.86 -7.94 -1.32
CA ALA A 223 -2.73 -9.33 -0.89
C ALA A 223 -4.05 -9.87 -0.29
N VAL A 224 -4.68 -9.10 0.59
CA VAL A 224 -6.00 -9.44 1.18
C VAL A 224 -7.06 -9.58 0.08
N ARG A 225 -7.14 -8.63 -0.86
CA ARG A 225 -8.14 -8.62 -1.94
C ARG A 225 -7.91 -9.72 -2.98
N LEU A 226 -6.68 -10.19 -3.12
CA LEU A 226 -6.29 -11.32 -3.96
C LEU A 226 -6.36 -12.66 -3.21
N ASN A 227 -6.76 -12.68 -1.93
CA ASN A 227 -6.76 -13.85 -1.05
C ASN A 227 -5.38 -14.53 -0.91
N GLN A 228 -4.29 -13.76 -1.03
CA GLN A 228 -2.92 -14.24 -0.92
C GLN A 228 -2.46 -14.25 0.55
N TRP A 229 -3.16 -15.02 1.38
CA TRP A 229 -3.01 -15.02 2.84
C TRP A 229 -1.59 -15.35 3.30
N ASP A 230 -0.91 -16.25 2.59
CA ASP A 230 0.45 -16.69 2.96
C ASP A 230 1.49 -15.57 2.80
N SER A 231 1.24 -14.61 1.89
CA SER A 231 2.13 -13.45 1.69
C SER A 231 2.02 -12.40 2.79
N LEU A 232 0.95 -12.39 3.59
CA LEU A 232 0.72 -11.36 4.61
C LEU A 232 1.79 -11.36 5.70
N GLY A 233 2.26 -12.55 6.11
CA GLY A 233 3.33 -12.68 7.10
C GLY A 233 4.66 -12.10 6.60
N GLU A 234 4.95 -12.29 5.31
CA GLU A 234 6.17 -11.74 4.68
C GLU A 234 6.12 -10.22 4.63
N ILE A 235 4.98 -9.63 4.23
CA ILE A 235 4.79 -8.17 4.21
C ILE A 235 4.98 -7.59 5.61
N LEU A 236 4.40 -8.23 6.64
CA LEU A 236 4.56 -7.80 8.02
C LEU A 236 6.03 -7.85 8.45
N HIS A 237 6.73 -8.95 8.17
CA HIS A 237 8.14 -9.09 8.51
C HIS A 237 9.00 -8.01 7.85
N GLN A 238 8.75 -7.70 6.57
CA GLN A 238 9.46 -6.66 5.83
C GLN A 238 9.16 -5.25 6.36
N SER A 239 7.93 -5.02 6.84
CA SER A 239 7.54 -3.74 7.42
C SER A 239 8.17 -3.49 8.80
N GLN A 240 8.74 -4.51 9.46
CA GLN A 240 9.17 -4.43 10.86
C GLN A 240 10.15 -3.32 11.16
N THR A 241 11.00 -2.89 10.23
CA THR A 241 11.97 -1.82 10.49
C THR A 241 11.32 -0.45 10.40
N ILE A 242 10.37 -0.26 9.49
CA ILE A 242 9.82 1.05 9.14
C ILE A 242 8.41 1.30 9.69
N ALA A 243 7.64 0.27 10.02
CA ALA A 243 6.23 0.38 10.39
C ALA A 243 5.98 1.20 11.66
N ASP A 244 4.99 2.08 11.60
CA ASP A 244 4.48 2.85 12.72
C ASP A 244 3.10 2.32 13.17
N SER A 245 2.55 2.92 14.23
CA SER A 245 1.24 2.56 14.76
C SER A 245 0.12 2.70 13.71
N ALA A 246 0.23 3.70 12.82
CA ALA A 246 -0.75 3.93 11.76
C ALA A 246 -0.73 2.80 10.71
N LEU A 247 0.45 2.34 10.30
CA LEU A 247 0.58 1.25 9.33
C LEU A 247 0.05 -0.07 9.88
N TYR A 248 0.37 -0.42 11.14
CA TYR A 248 -0.20 -1.61 11.78
C TYR A 248 -1.72 -1.53 11.91
N SER A 249 -2.28 -0.33 12.15
CA SER A 249 -3.73 -0.12 12.13
C SER A 249 -4.31 -0.44 10.76
N LEU A 250 -3.69 0.04 9.68
CA LEU A 250 -4.16 -0.24 8.32
C LEU A 250 -4.13 -1.74 8.01
N TYR A 251 -3.11 -2.47 8.48
CA TYR A 251 -3.06 -3.93 8.33
C TYR A 251 -4.19 -4.64 9.09
N ALA A 252 -4.39 -4.29 10.36
CA ALA A 252 -5.44 -4.88 11.18
C ALA A 252 -6.82 -4.59 10.59
N ASP A 253 -7.09 -3.34 10.20
CA ASP A 253 -8.38 -2.95 9.64
C ASP A 253 -8.64 -3.65 8.30
N ALA A 254 -7.65 -3.76 7.42
CA ALA A 254 -7.76 -4.49 6.15
C ALA A 254 -8.03 -5.98 6.37
N LEU A 255 -7.39 -6.60 7.37
CA LEU A 255 -7.55 -8.00 7.70
C LEU A 255 -8.93 -8.29 8.34
N LEU A 256 -9.39 -7.45 9.27
CA LEU A 256 -10.68 -7.62 9.93
C LEU A 256 -11.87 -7.37 9.00
N CYS A 257 -11.70 -6.49 8.01
CA CYS A 257 -12.70 -6.27 6.96
C CYS A 257 -12.62 -7.31 5.82
N SER A 258 -11.80 -8.34 5.96
CA SER A 258 -11.61 -9.37 4.93
C SER A 258 -12.49 -10.60 5.17
N GLY A 259 -12.66 -11.39 4.11
CA GLY A 259 -13.23 -12.74 4.20
C GLY A 259 -12.18 -13.82 4.48
N ALA A 260 -11.10 -13.49 5.20
CA ALA A 260 -10.04 -14.44 5.50
C ALA A 260 -10.54 -15.60 6.37
N PRO A 261 -10.02 -16.83 6.17
CA PRO A 261 -10.29 -17.93 7.08
C PRO A 261 -9.87 -17.58 8.52
N THR A 262 -10.70 -17.95 9.50
CA THR A 262 -10.52 -17.60 10.92
C THR A 262 -9.10 -17.93 11.41
N GLU A 263 -8.58 -19.12 11.11
CA GLU A 263 -7.22 -19.54 11.47
C GLU A 263 -6.13 -18.57 10.96
N LYS A 264 -6.23 -18.16 9.69
CA LYS A 264 -5.25 -17.24 9.06
C LYS A 264 -5.38 -15.84 9.65
N LEU A 265 -6.61 -15.36 9.83
CA LEU A 265 -6.92 -14.07 10.42
C LEU A 265 -6.29 -13.97 11.82
N LEU A 266 -6.49 -15.00 12.65
CA LEU A 266 -5.98 -15.05 14.01
C LEU A 266 -4.45 -15.09 14.06
N LYS A 267 -3.82 -15.92 13.23
CA LYS A 267 -2.35 -16.00 13.13
C LYS A 267 -1.71 -14.67 12.72
N ILE A 268 -2.24 -14.02 11.69
CA ILE A 268 -1.70 -12.73 11.22
C ILE A 268 -1.94 -11.63 12.25
N PHE A 269 -3.09 -11.63 12.91
CA PHE A 269 -3.39 -10.65 13.95
C PHE A 269 -2.48 -10.78 15.18
N GLN A 270 -2.14 -12.00 15.59
CA GLN A 270 -1.14 -12.25 16.64
C GLN A 270 0.22 -11.63 16.28
N ILE A 271 0.63 -11.69 15.01
CA ILE A 271 1.88 -11.04 14.56
C ILE A 271 1.77 -9.51 14.68
N ILE A 272 0.64 -8.92 14.30
CA ILE A 272 0.40 -7.47 14.39
C ILE A 272 0.43 -6.99 15.86
N THR A 273 -0.28 -7.69 16.75
CA THR A 273 -0.31 -7.34 18.18
C THR A 273 1.04 -7.51 18.85
N GLN A 274 1.74 -8.60 18.56
CA GLN A 274 3.09 -8.82 19.07
C GLN A 274 4.06 -7.73 18.60
N ALA A 275 4.01 -7.36 17.31
CA ALA A 275 4.87 -6.33 16.75
C ALA A 275 4.58 -4.93 17.31
N THR A 276 3.30 -4.60 17.51
CA THR A 276 2.89 -3.32 18.12
C THR A 276 3.27 -3.24 19.60
N HIS A 277 3.16 -4.34 20.34
CA HIS A 277 3.61 -4.44 21.73
C HIS A 277 5.13 -4.25 21.87
N GLN A 278 5.92 -5.04 21.14
CA GLN A 278 7.39 -4.99 21.20
C GLN A 278 7.98 -3.61 20.87
N ARG A 279 7.26 -2.79 20.10
CA ARG A 279 7.70 -1.46 19.68
C ARG A 279 7.09 -0.32 20.50
N ASN A 280 6.33 -0.62 21.54
CA ASN A 280 5.57 0.37 22.33
C ASN A 280 4.68 1.27 21.44
N LEU A 281 4.09 0.70 20.39
CA LEU A 281 3.20 1.39 19.45
C LEU A 281 1.71 1.14 19.74
N GLN A 282 1.41 0.60 20.93
CA GLN A 282 0.07 0.15 21.28
C GLN A 282 -0.89 1.32 21.46
N ASN A 283 -2.02 1.22 20.79
CA ASN A 283 -3.19 2.04 21.06
C ASN A 283 -4.26 1.11 21.62
N LEU A 284 -4.48 1.15 22.94
CA LEU A 284 -5.41 0.22 23.60
C LEU A 284 -6.86 0.41 23.16
N GLU A 285 -7.26 1.63 22.78
CA GLU A 285 -8.61 1.88 22.24
C GLU A 285 -8.81 1.14 20.91
N LYS A 286 -7.84 1.20 20.00
CA LYS A 286 -7.93 0.44 18.74
C LYS A 286 -7.76 -1.05 18.95
N THR A 287 -6.79 -1.43 19.78
CA THR A 287 -6.46 -2.85 20.02
C THR A 287 -7.62 -3.58 20.68
N SER A 288 -8.31 -2.94 21.63
CA SER A 288 -9.50 -3.51 22.28
C SER A 288 -10.65 -3.75 21.30
N ARG A 289 -10.91 -2.83 20.38
CA ARG A 289 -11.90 -3.03 19.30
C ARG A 289 -11.52 -4.19 18.39
N TRP A 290 -10.25 -4.33 18.05
CA TRP A 290 -9.79 -5.46 17.25
C TRP A 290 -9.95 -6.79 17.99
N ILE A 291 -9.59 -6.84 19.28
CA ILE A 291 -9.81 -8.00 20.15
C ILE A 291 -11.28 -8.39 20.19
N ARG A 292 -12.18 -7.41 20.31
CA ARG A 292 -13.62 -7.64 20.23
C ARG A 292 -14.01 -8.35 18.94
N CYS A 293 -13.59 -7.83 17.79
CA CYS A 293 -13.87 -8.44 16.50
C CYS A 293 -13.34 -9.86 16.41
N LEU A 294 -12.10 -10.10 16.84
CA LEU A 294 -11.47 -11.43 16.82
C LEU A 294 -12.20 -12.43 17.69
N PHE A 295 -12.59 -12.01 18.89
CA PHE A 295 -13.34 -12.84 19.79
C PHE A 295 -14.70 -13.22 19.20
N GLN A 296 -15.40 -12.27 18.57
CA GLN A 296 -16.65 -12.53 17.85
C GLN A 296 -16.48 -13.55 16.71
N PHE A 297 -15.36 -13.49 15.97
CA PHE A 297 -15.07 -14.49 14.93
C PHE A 297 -14.72 -15.86 15.53
N ALA A 298 -13.88 -15.87 16.58
CA ALA A 298 -13.36 -17.09 17.15
C ALA A 298 -14.43 -17.88 17.92
N ILE A 299 -15.32 -17.22 18.68
CA ILE A 299 -16.29 -17.90 19.55
C ILE A 299 -17.23 -18.86 18.80
N GLY A 300 -17.58 -18.53 17.55
CA GLY A 300 -18.40 -19.39 16.68
C GLY A 300 -17.63 -20.38 15.82
N SER A 301 -16.29 -20.31 15.80
CA SER A 301 -15.44 -21.07 14.88
C SER A 301 -14.52 -22.05 15.61
N ASP A 302 -13.78 -21.55 16.60
CA ASP A 302 -12.75 -22.26 17.32
C ASP A 302 -12.67 -21.71 18.75
N ILE A 303 -13.18 -22.53 19.68
CA ILE A 303 -13.28 -22.15 21.09
C ILE A 303 -11.90 -21.96 21.75
N GLN A 304 -10.89 -22.74 21.35
CA GLN A 304 -9.56 -22.64 21.96
C GLN A 304 -8.93 -21.30 21.58
N ILE A 305 -9.16 -20.84 20.36
CA ILE A 305 -8.65 -19.54 19.94
C ILE A 305 -9.45 -18.41 20.59
N ALA A 306 -10.76 -18.55 20.73
CA ALA A 306 -11.58 -17.57 21.45
C ALA A 306 -11.09 -17.39 22.90
N GLU A 307 -10.73 -18.49 23.56
CA GLU A 307 -10.13 -18.50 24.89
C GLU A 307 -8.76 -17.78 24.91
N SER A 308 -7.91 -18.01 23.91
CA SER A 308 -6.61 -17.31 23.78
C SER A 308 -6.78 -15.80 23.56
N VAL A 309 -7.81 -15.38 22.81
CA VAL A 309 -8.12 -13.95 22.61
C VAL A 309 -8.54 -13.28 23.93
N LEU A 310 -9.31 -13.97 24.78
CA LEU A 310 -9.63 -13.48 26.12
C LEU A 310 -8.38 -13.32 27.00
N ASP A 311 -7.46 -14.27 26.94
CA ASP A 311 -6.19 -14.18 27.69
C ASP A 311 -5.35 -12.98 27.25
N GLN A 312 -5.30 -12.71 25.95
CA GLN A 312 -4.63 -11.52 25.42
C GLN A 312 -5.30 -10.23 25.92
N ALA A 313 -6.64 -10.18 25.92
CA ALA A 313 -7.40 -9.04 26.43
C ALA A 313 -7.08 -8.77 27.91
N TYR A 314 -7.06 -9.82 28.72
CA TYR A 314 -6.73 -9.74 30.14
C TYR A 314 -5.32 -9.18 30.39
N VAL A 315 -4.31 -9.70 29.68
CA VAL A 315 -2.93 -9.23 29.79
C VAL A 315 -2.82 -7.75 29.43
N LEU A 316 -3.41 -7.34 28.30
CA LEU A 316 -3.37 -5.94 27.84
C LEU A 316 -4.08 -5.00 28.82
N ALA A 317 -5.22 -5.41 29.38
CA ALA A 317 -5.97 -4.61 30.33
C ALA A 317 -5.24 -4.47 31.68
N ARG A 318 -4.68 -5.56 32.19
CA ARG A 318 -3.90 -5.58 33.43
C ARG A 318 -2.65 -4.70 33.30
N ASP A 319 -1.90 -4.87 32.21
CA ASP A 319 -0.62 -4.17 32.03
C ASP A 319 -0.87 -2.67 31.72
N GLY A 320 -1.91 -2.34 30.96
CA GLY A 320 -2.31 -0.94 30.71
C GLY A 320 -2.80 -0.19 31.97
N GLY A 321 -3.51 -0.88 32.87
CA GLY A 321 -3.92 -0.30 34.16
C GLY A 321 -2.74 0.04 35.08
N ALA A 322 -1.69 -0.79 35.07
CA ALA A 322 -0.49 -0.57 35.88
C ALA A 322 0.36 0.64 35.41
N GLU A 323 0.37 0.92 34.11
CA GLU A 323 1.09 2.07 33.54
C GLU A 323 0.38 3.40 33.79
N SER A 324 -0.96 3.42 33.73
CA SER A 324 -1.76 4.63 33.97
C SER A 324 -1.57 5.16 35.41
N HIS A 325 -1.49 4.26 36.41
CA HIS A 325 -1.23 4.64 37.81
C HIS A 325 0.18 5.20 38.07
N ARG A 326 1.17 4.88 37.22
CA ARG A 326 2.55 5.40 37.34
C ARG A 326 2.72 6.79 36.75
N GLN A 327 1.98 7.13 35.69
CA GLN A 327 2.04 8.47 35.09
C GLN A 327 1.33 9.53 35.94
N ASP A 328 0.21 9.19 36.58
CA ASP A 328 -0.54 10.12 37.45
C ASP A 328 0.25 10.58 38.69
N GLN A 329 1.24 9.81 39.14
CA GLN A 329 2.09 10.18 40.29
C GLN A 329 3.25 11.12 39.93
N ASN A 330 3.61 11.25 38.63
CA ASN A 330 4.80 12.00 38.20
C ASN A 330 4.51 13.23 37.30
N SER A 331 3.25 13.51 36.93
CA SER A 331 2.92 14.64 36.04
C SER A 331 2.61 15.94 36.78
N VAL A 332 3.58 16.85 36.86
CA VAL A 332 3.35 18.30 37.06
C VAL A 332 2.78 18.86 35.77
N ARG A 333 1.53 19.37 35.81
CA ARG A 333 0.78 19.87 34.66
C ARG A 333 1.42 21.12 34.02
N PRO A 334 1.76 21.14 32.72
CA PRO A 334 1.81 22.36 31.93
C PRO A 334 0.43 22.60 31.32
N GLN A 335 -0.13 23.79 31.53
CA GLN A 335 -1.39 24.21 30.90
C GLN A 335 -1.17 24.44 29.41
N GLY A 336 -1.96 23.72 28.59
CA GLY A 336 -2.16 24.05 27.18
C GLY A 336 -1.54 23.07 26.19
N ARG A 337 -2.17 21.90 26.00
CA ARG A 337 -2.34 21.18 24.72
C ARG A 337 -2.95 19.80 24.98
N GLN A 338 -4.06 19.54 24.27
CA GLN A 338 -4.72 18.27 23.94
C GLN A 338 -4.92 17.23 25.06
N SER A 339 -6.16 16.76 25.21
CA SER A 339 -6.60 15.74 26.17
C SER A 339 -5.60 14.58 26.30
N PRO A 340 -5.33 14.09 27.54
CA PRO A 340 -4.43 12.97 27.72
C PRO A 340 -4.95 11.78 26.92
N ILE A 341 -4.08 11.19 26.10
CA ILE A 341 -4.37 9.93 25.40
C ILE A 341 -4.74 8.94 26.49
N LYS A 342 -5.99 8.44 26.50
CA LYS A 342 -6.42 7.40 27.46
C LYS A 342 -5.56 6.16 27.19
N THR A 343 -4.60 5.91 28.05
CA THR A 343 -3.69 4.76 28.02
C THR A 343 -4.28 3.53 28.70
N ALA A 344 -5.51 3.62 29.20
CA ALA A 344 -6.21 2.51 29.84
C ALA A 344 -7.07 1.73 28.83
N TYR A 345 -7.23 0.43 29.08
CA TYR A 345 -8.12 -0.41 28.29
C TYR A 345 -9.58 0.04 28.50
N PRO A 346 -10.40 0.17 27.43
CA PRO A 346 -11.76 0.68 27.58
C PRO A 346 -12.66 -0.22 28.44
N GLU A 347 -13.35 0.37 29.41
CA GLU A 347 -14.24 -0.35 30.32
C GLU A 347 -15.41 -1.03 29.59
N GLU A 348 -16.00 -0.36 28.59
CA GLU A 348 -17.07 -0.94 27.76
C GLU A 348 -16.63 -2.23 27.05
N GLU A 349 -15.36 -2.33 26.66
CA GLU A 349 -14.82 -3.53 26.03
C GLU A 349 -14.57 -4.65 27.05
N LEU A 350 -14.12 -4.31 28.28
CA LEU A 350 -13.98 -5.28 29.38
C LEU A 350 -15.33 -5.83 29.83
N GLU A 351 -16.32 -4.95 30.03
CA GLU A 351 -17.68 -5.34 30.39
C GLU A 351 -18.28 -6.28 29.35
N TRP A 352 -18.14 -5.93 28.06
CA TRP A 352 -18.65 -6.74 26.97
C TRP A 352 -17.94 -8.10 26.89
N LEU A 353 -16.61 -8.15 26.97
CA LEU A 353 -15.84 -9.41 26.93
C LEU A 353 -16.18 -10.30 28.13
N SER A 354 -16.24 -9.72 29.34
CA SER A 354 -16.61 -10.43 30.56
C SER A 354 -18.01 -11.04 30.47
N THR A 355 -19.01 -10.24 30.08
CA THR A 355 -20.40 -10.70 29.95
C THR A 355 -20.55 -11.76 28.87
N THR A 356 -19.85 -11.60 27.73
CA THR A 356 -19.92 -12.58 26.63
C THR A 356 -19.23 -13.90 27.01
N ALA A 357 -18.08 -13.85 27.69
CA ALA A 357 -17.42 -15.03 28.21
C ALA A 357 -18.25 -15.75 29.28
N PHE A 358 -18.97 -15.00 30.13
CA PHE A 358 -19.91 -15.58 31.08
C PHE A 358 -21.06 -16.31 30.38
N ASN A 359 -21.68 -15.70 29.37
CA ASN A 359 -22.75 -16.34 28.60
C ASN A 359 -22.26 -17.65 27.96
N GLN A 360 -21.05 -17.64 27.38
CA GLN A 360 -20.44 -18.85 26.83
C GLN A 360 -20.19 -19.92 27.90
N ALA A 361 -19.83 -19.53 29.13
CA ALA A 361 -19.72 -20.46 30.26
C ALA A 361 -21.07 -21.10 30.61
N ILE A 362 -22.16 -20.34 30.54
CA ILE A 362 -23.51 -20.87 30.72
C ILE A 362 -23.86 -21.84 29.59
N ASP A 363 -23.51 -21.53 28.33
CA ASP A 363 -23.74 -22.44 27.21
C ASP A 363 -23.01 -23.77 27.40
N PHE A 364 -21.77 -23.76 27.93
CA PHE A 364 -21.06 -24.99 28.29
C PHE A 364 -21.73 -25.78 29.41
N TYR A 365 -22.22 -25.09 30.44
CA TYR A 365 -22.97 -25.73 31.53
C TYR A 365 -24.25 -26.40 31.00
N LEU A 366 -24.99 -25.71 30.13
CA LEU A 366 -26.19 -26.28 29.49
C LEU A 366 -25.87 -27.47 28.57
N ALA A 367 -24.65 -27.54 28.04
CA ALA A 367 -24.13 -28.66 27.27
C ALA A 367 -23.50 -29.77 28.13
N SER A 368 -23.57 -29.67 29.47
CA SER A 368 -22.95 -30.59 30.43
C SER A 368 -21.41 -30.70 30.31
N ASP A 369 -20.75 -29.65 29.80
CA ASP A 369 -19.29 -29.51 29.84
C ASP A 369 -18.89 -28.61 31.03
N ASP A 370 -18.98 -29.19 32.22
CA ASP A 370 -18.71 -28.47 33.46
C ASP A 370 -17.26 -27.96 33.56
N GLY A 371 -16.34 -28.69 32.94
CA GLY A 371 -14.93 -28.32 32.88
C GLY A 371 -14.72 -27.05 32.07
N ALA A 372 -15.30 -26.96 30.87
CA ALA A 372 -15.24 -25.75 30.05
C ALA A 372 -16.01 -24.59 30.69
N SER A 373 -17.19 -24.87 31.27
CA SER A 373 -17.99 -23.86 31.96
C SER A 373 -17.19 -23.18 33.09
N ARG A 374 -16.58 -23.97 33.99
CA ARG A 374 -15.75 -23.46 35.09
C ARG A 374 -14.59 -22.60 34.60
N ARG A 375 -13.90 -23.03 33.54
CA ARG A 375 -12.76 -22.29 32.96
C ARG A 375 -13.20 -20.93 32.39
N TRP A 376 -14.24 -20.93 31.56
CA TRP A 376 -14.74 -19.72 30.90
C TRP A 376 -15.34 -18.72 31.88
N TYR A 377 -16.04 -19.24 32.89
CA TYR A 377 -16.53 -18.44 34.00
C TYR A 377 -15.38 -17.76 34.77
N GLY A 378 -14.31 -18.50 35.09
CA GLY A 378 -13.13 -17.93 35.74
C GLY A 378 -12.54 -16.74 34.98
N LYS A 379 -12.41 -16.86 33.65
CA LYS A 379 -11.94 -15.77 32.78
C LYS A 379 -12.89 -14.57 32.75
N ALA A 380 -14.20 -14.82 32.73
CA ALA A 380 -15.20 -13.77 32.80
C ALA A 380 -15.06 -12.94 34.09
N LEU A 381 -14.87 -13.61 35.23
CA LEU A 381 -14.60 -12.95 36.50
C LEU A 381 -13.28 -12.18 36.52
N ASP A 382 -12.22 -12.76 35.98
CA ASP A 382 -10.91 -12.09 35.96
C ASP A 382 -10.92 -10.80 35.13
N LEU A 383 -11.68 -10.78 34.02
CA LEU A 383 -11.93 -9.56 33.26
C LEU A 383 -12.82 -8.56 34.03
N ALA A 384 -13.87 -9.04 34.71
CA ALA A 384 -14.75 -8.18 35.50
C ALA A 384 -14.01 -7.48 36.65
N ARG A 385 -12.99 -8.12 37.23
CA ARG A 385 -12.16 -7.53 38.30
C ARG A 385 -11.32 -6.34 37.84
N LEU A 386 -11.07 -6.22 36.54
CA LEU A 386 -10.27 -5.13 35.98
C LEU A 386 -11.10 -3.85 35.74
N LEU A 387 -12.42 -3.90 35.91
CA LEU A 387 -13.30 -2.74 35.80
C LEU A 387 -13.18 -1.82 37.02
N SER A 388 -13.29 -0.50 36.81
CA SER A 388 -13.36 0.48 37.89
C SER A 388 -14.80 0.71 38.37
N ASP A 389 -15.61 -0.35 38.43
CA ASP A 389 -17.04 -0.32 38.77
C ASP A 389 -17.32 -0.67 40.24
N ASN A 390 -16.29 -0.60 41.08
CA ASN A 390 -16.29 -1.07 42.48
C ASN A 390 -16.64 -2.55 42.63
N GLY A 391 -16.39 -3.38 41.60
CA GLY A 391 -16.65 -4.82 41.61
C GLY A 391 -18.11 -5.19 41.39
N SER A 392 -18.94 -4.26 40.93
CA SER A 392 -20.38 -4.46 40.72
C SER A 392 -20.68 -5.62 39.76
N LEU A 393 -20.04 -5.62 38.58
CA LEU A 393 -20.18 -6.68 37.59
C LEU A 393 -19.64 -8.00 38.15
N TRP A 394 -18.48 -7.97 38.79
CA TRP A 394 -17.86 -9.16 39.37
C TRP A 394 -18.79 -9.86 40.38
N HIS A 395 -19.35 -9.12 41.33
CA HIS A 395 -20.31 -9.65 42.31
C HIS A 395 -21.57 -10.20 41.64
N THR A 396 -22.10 -9.50 40.63
CA THR A 396 -23.29 -9.94 39.89
C THR A 396 -23.05 -11.27 39.16
N LEU A 397 -21.90 -11.41 38.49
CA LEU A 397 -21.55 -12.66 37.80
C LEU A 397 -21.29 -13.78 38.80
N GLN A 398 -20.66 -13.48 39.93
CA GLN A 398 -20.41 -14.46 40.98
C GLN A 398 -21.71 -15.02 41.57
N GLU A 399 -22.62 -14.15 41.98
CA GLU A 399 -23.90 -14.57 42.56
C GLU A 399 -24.71 -15.44 41.59
N LYS A 400 -24.70 -15.10 40.30
CA LYS A 400 -25.42 -15.90 39.28
C LYS A 400 -24.82 -17.29 39.12
N TYR A 401 -23.51 -17.42 39.19
CA TYR A 401 -22.84 -18.70 39.01
C TYR A 401 -22.97 -19.62 40.23
N GLU A 402 -22.96 -19.07 41.44
CA GLU A 402 -23.18 -19.83 42.68
C GLU A 402 -24.57 -20.50 42.74
N ARG A 403 -25.51 -20.04 41.91
CA ARG A 403 -26.86 -20.63 41.78
C ARG A 403 -26.91 -21.84 40.84
N LEU A 404 -25.82 -22.15 40.11
CA LEU A 404 -25.76 -23.31 39.23
C LEU A 404 -25.56 -24.60 40.03
N SER A 405 -26.26 -25.66 39.64
CA SER A 405 -26.20 -26.99 40.27
C SER A 405 -25.39 -27.93 39.40
N TRP A 406 -24.30 -28.48 39.93
CA TRP A 406 -23.41 -29.37 39.18
C TRP A 406 -23.81 -30.82 39.46
N ASP A 407 -23.91 -31.64 38.41
CA ASP A 407 -24.12 -33.08 38.59
C ASP A 407 -22.78 -33.69 39.01
N ASP A 408 -22.72 -34.23 40.23
CA ASP A 408 -21.51 -34.86 40.81
C ASP A 408 -21.15 -36.21 40.18
#